data_AF-A0A7W1ZU15-F1
#
_entry.id   AF-A0A7W1ZU15-F1
#
_cell.length_a   1.000
_cell.length_b   1.000
_cell.length_c   1.000
_cell.angle_alpha   90.00
_cell.angle_beta   90.00
_cell.angle_gamma   90.00
#
_symmetry.space_group_name_H-M   'P 1'
#
loop_
_entity.id
_entity.type
_entity.pdbx_description
1 polymer ?
#
loop_
_entity_poly.entity_id
_entity_poly.type
_entity_poly.pdbx_seq_one_letter_code
_entity_poly.pdbx_strand_id
1 'polypeptide(L)'
;MKLYVQLYVGVGLVLLAIFAFTAHKSFAQNTTKEVMRFKLHYAQRILEGITMENYEVINDNAQKLKKLSNQAEWHIRETPEYQRFTTEFARHADALVKASQNENVDAATVAYFQMTVSCTSCHGYLRGVKGASLPLKPTKVEAQTLLDRETLPAARNTP
;
A
#
# COMPACT_ATOMS: atom_id res chain seq x y z
N MET A 1 33.54 -20.74 -50.83
CA MET A 1 33.76 -20.46 -49.38
C MET A 1 33.03 -19.20 -48.90
N LYS A 2 33.13 -18.05 -49.58
CA LYS A 2 32.44 -16.79 -49.17
C LYS A 2 30.90 -16.87 -49.14
N LEU A 3 30.26 -17.53 -50.11
CA LEU A 3 28.80 -17.72 -50.11
C LEU A 3 28.28 -18.59 -48.95
N TYR A 4 29.06 -19.58 -48.53
CA TYR A 4 28.72 -20.47 -47.43
C TYR A 4 28.73 -19.67 -46.12
N VAL A 5 29.78 -18.88 -45.87
CA VAL A 5 29.88 -18.01 -44.69
C VAL A 5 28.74 -17.00 -44.61
N GLN A 6 28.33 -16.37 -45.73
CA GLN A 6 27.17 -15.46 -45.75
C GLN A 6 25.84 -16.16 -45.43
N LEU A 7 25.66 -17.41 -45.87
CA LEU A 7 24.47 -18.19 -45.57
C LEU A 7 24.39 -18.57 -44.08
N TYR A 8 25.51 -19.00 -43.47
CA TYR A 8 25.55 -19.32 -42.04
C TYR A 8 25.37 -18.09 -41.14
N VAL A 9 25.90 -16.94 -41.53
CA VAL A 9 25.69 -15.68 -40.80
C VAL A 9 24.22 -15.25 -40.87
N GLY A 10 23.57 -15.36 -42.03
CA GLY A 10 22.15 -15.06 -42.18
C GLY A 10 21.25 -15.98 -41.36
N VAL A 11 21.48 -17.30 -41.42
CA VAL A 11 20.72 -18.29 -40.63
C VAL A 11 20.95 -18.09 -39.13
N GLY A 12 22.19 -17.80 -38.72
CA GLY A 12 22.53 -17.49 -37.33
C GLY A 12 21.77 -16.28 -36.78
N LEU A 13 21.66 -15.20 -37.56
CA LEU A 13 20.91 -14.00 -37.18
C LEU A 13 19.40 -14.25 -37.10
N VAL A 14 18.84 -15.04 -38.02
CA VAL A 14 17.41 -15.42 -37.98
C VAL A 14 17.11 -16.29 -36.75
N LEU A 15 17.99 -17.25 -36.42
CA LEU A 15 17.84 -18.07 -35.22
C LEU A 15 17.96 -17.25 -33.93
N LEU A 16 18.88 -16.27 -33.88
CA LEU A 16 19.02 -15.34 -32.76
C LEU A 16 17.78 -14.46 -32.57
N ALA A 17 17.20 -13.96 -33.66
CA ALA A 17 15.97 -13.17 -33.65
C ALA A 17 14.76 -13.99 -33.16
N ILE A 18 14.65 -15.26 -33.61
CA ILE A 18 13.60 -16.17 -33.14
C ILE A 18 13.77 -16.49 -31.65
N PHE A 19 15.00 -16.70 -31.17
CA PHE A 19 15.27 -16.96 -29.75
C PHE A 19 14.97 -15.73 -28.87
N ALA A 20 15.30 -14.53 -29.33
CA ALA A 20 14.94 -13.28 -28.65
C ALA A 20 13.41 -13.07 -28.60
N PHE A 21 12.69 -13.42 -29.66
CA PHE A 21 11.23 -13.30 -29.72
C PHE A 21 10.52 -14.31 -28.82
N THR A 22 11.02 -15.54 -28.71
CA THR A 22 10.46 -16.54 -27.79
C THR A 22 10.83 -16.28 -26.33
N ALA A 23 12.01 -15.72 -26.05
CA ALA A 23 12.39 -15.25 -24.71
C ALA A 23 11.58 -14.02 -24.25
N HIS A 24 10.90 -13.33 -25.17
CA HIS A 24 9.94 -12.27 -24.85
C HIS A 24 8.58 -12.81 -24.34
N LYS A 25 8.42 -14.14 -24.21
CA LYS A 25 7.21 -14.73 -23.60
C LYS A 25 7.05 -14.27 -22.15
N SER A 26 6.15 -13.30 -21.98
CA SER A 26 5.37 -12.96 -20.78
C SER A 26 6.16 -12.93 -19.48
N PHE A 27 6.63 -11.74 -19.09
CA PHE A 27 6.64 -11.41 -17.67
C PHE A 27 5.24 -11.72 -17.13
N ALA A 28 5.11 -12.75 -16.31
CA ALA A 28 3.86 -13.06 -15.62
C ALA A 28 3.51 -11.84 -14.76
N GLN A 29 2.60 -11.00 -15.26
CA GLN A 29 1.98 -9.91 -14.52
C GLN A 29 1.27 -10.54 -13.30
N ASN A 30 1.50 -10.01 -12.11
CA ASN A 30 0.90 -10.55 -10.89
C ASN A 30 -0.59 -10.20 -10.92
N THR A 31 -1.47 -11.15 -10.61
CA THR A 31 -2.87 -10.80 -10.42
C THR A 31 -3.03 -9.80 -9.25
N THR A 32 -4.07 -8.97 -9.26
CA THR A 32 -4.38 -8.08 -8.12
C THR A 32 -4.44 -8.86 -6.79
N LYS A 33 -4.93 -10.11 -6.81
CA LYS A 33 -4.97 -10.97 -5.63
C LYS A 33 -3.57 -11.30 -5.10
N GLU A 34 -2.62 -11.58 -5.99
CA GLU A 34 -1.22 -11.81 -5.62
C GLU A 34 -0.56 -10.54 -5.10
N VAL A 35 -0.78 -9.41 -5.76
CA VAL A 35 -0.34 -8.08 -5.27
C VAL A 35 -0.83 -7.85 -3.84
N MET A 36 -2.11 -8.09 -3.55
CA MET A 36 -2.65 -7.88 -2.20
C MET A 36 -2.11 -8.90 -1.17
N ARG A 37 -1.74 -10.11 -1.59
CA ARG A 37 -1.04 -11.06 -0.71
C ARG A 37 0.37 -10.58 -0.38
N PHE A 38 1.12 -10.09 -1.37
CA PHE A 38 2.43 -9.50 -1.14
C PHE A 38 2.34 -8.28 -0.23
N LYS A 39 1.31 -7.43 -0.40
CA LYS A 39 1.05 -6.29 0.49
C LYS A 39 0.89 -6.73 1.95
N LEU A 40 0.08 -7.75 2.20
CA LEU A 40 -0.10 -8.28 3.56
C LEU A 40 1.21 -8.87 4.11
N HIS A 41 1.91 -9.66 3.31
CA HIS A 41 3.17 -10.29 3.70
C HIS A 41 4.22 -9.24 4.13
N TYR A 42 4.46 -8.22 3.29
CA TYR A 42 5.44 -7.19 3.61
C TYR A 42 5.01 -6.35 4.81
N ALA A 43 3.71 -6.07 4.99
CA ALA A 43 3.23 -5.37 6.18
C ALA A 43 3.43 -6.19 7.47
N GLN A 44 3.26 -7.50 7.44
CA GLN A 44 3.54 -8.37 8.59
C GLN A 44 5.04 -8.40 8.93
N ARG A 45 5.90 -8.47 7.91
CA ARG A 45 7.35 -8.42 8.08
C ARG A 45 7.84 -7.09 8.66
N ILE A 46 7.20 -5.98 8.30
CA ILE A 46 7.51 -4.68 8.92
C ILE A 46 7.18 -4.68 10.40
N LEU A 47 6.02 -5.22 10.80
CA LEU A 47 5.67 -5.33 12.22
C LEU A 47 6.70 -6.17 12.98
N GLU A 48 7.10 -7.31 12.41
CA GLU A 48 8.16 -8.14 12.99
C GLU A 48 9.46 -7.33 13.15
N GLY A 49 9.86 -6.60 12.10
CA GLY A 49 11.02 -5.72 12.14
C GLY A 49 10.93 -4.67 13.24
N ILE A 50 9.77 -4.04 13.41
CA ILE A 50 9.53 -3.06 14.49
C ILE A 50 9.67 -3.71 15.87
N THR A 51 9.02 -4.87 16.08
CA THR A 51 9.05 -5.56 17.38
C THR A 51 10.42 -6.09 17.78
N MET A 52 11.30 -6.29 16.80
CA MET A 52 12.66 -6.79 16.98
C MET A 52 13.73 -5.71 16.80
N GLU A 53 13.33 -4.45 16.61
CA GLU A 53 14.22 -3.34 16.21
C GLU A 53 15.16 -3.67 15.03
N ASN A 54 14.68 -4.52 14.11
CA ASN A 54 15.43 -4.90 12.93
C ASN A 54 15.15 -3.91 11.78
N TYR A 55 15.96 -2.86 11.72
CA TYR A 55 15.82 -1.77 10.75
C TYR A 55 16.00 -2.23 9.29
N GLU A 56 16.85 -3.24 9.03
CA GLU A 56 17.01 -3.80 7.69
C GLU A 56 15.70 -4.45 7.22
N VAL A 57 15.06 -5.25 8.07
CA VAL A 57 13.76 -5.87 7.78
C VAL A 57 12.68 -4.81 7.56
N ILE A 58 12.65 -3.74 8.36
CA ILE A 58 11.70 -2.63 8.16
C ILE A 58 11.94 -1.99 6.79
N ASN A 59 13.19 -1.63 6.49
CA ASN A 59 13.57 -0.90 5.29
C ASN A 59 13.21 -1.70 4.02
N ASP A 60 13.69 -2.94 3.94
CA ASP A 60 13.49 -3.82 2.79
C ASP A 60 12.01 -4.02 2.47
N ASN A 61 11.20 -4.28 3.49
CA ASN A 61 9.78 -4.54 3.29
C ASN A 61 9.00 -3.25 3.00
N ALA A 62 9.38 -2.12 3.59
CA ALA A 62 8.81 -0.82 3.25
C ALA A 62 9.10 -0.41 1.79
N GLN A 63 10.34 -0.62 1.32
CA GLN A 63 10.69 -0.42 -0.09
C GLN A 63 9.89 -1.34 -1.03
N LYS A 64 9.73 -2.61 -0.65
CA LYS A 64 8.91 -3.57 -1.41
C LYS A 64 7.45 -3.13 -1.48
N LEU A 65 6.86 -2.64 -0.39
CA LEU A 65 5.51 -2.07 -0.38
C LEU A 65 5.38 -0.86 -1.30
N LYS A 66 6.35 0.06 -1.26
CA LYS A 66 6.36 1.23 -2.16
C LYS A 66 6.45 0.81 -3.63
N LYS A 67 7.32 -0.16 -3.97
CA LYS A 67 7.42 -0.69 -5.34
C LYS A 67 6.11 -1.36 -5.76
N LEU A 68 5.51 -2.15 -4.87
CA LEU A 68 4.25 -2.84 -5.09
C LEU A 68 3.09 -1.87 -5.38
N SER A 69 3.05 -0.69 -4.74
CA SER A 69 1.99 0.30 -4.98
C SER A 69 2.08 1.03 -6.32
N ASN A 70 3.14 0.81 -7.09
CA ASN A 70 3.32 1.37 -8.44
C ASN A 70 3.08 0.33 -9.55
N GLN A 71 2.74 -0.92 -9.19
CA GLN A 71 2.46 -1.96 -10.18
C GLN A 71 1.12 -1.70 -10.86
N ALA A 72 1.00 -2.07 -12.14
CA ALA A 72 -0.23 -1.86 -12.92
C ALA A 72 -1.44 -2.52 -12.24
N GLU A 73 -1.23 -3.68 -11.64
CA GLU A 73 -2.25 -4.52 -11.02
C GLU A 73 -2.68 -4.02 -9.64
N TRP A 74 -1.97 -2.99 -9.12
CA TRP A 74 -2.42 -2.15 -8.01
C TRP A 74 -3.49 -1.15 -8.48
N HIS A 75 -3.36 -0.58 -9.67
CA HIS A 75 -4.25 0.48 -10.16
C HIS A 75 -5.56 -0.02 -10.76
N ILE A 76 -6.38 -0.70 -9.93
CA ILE A 76 -7.64 -1.33 -10.36
C ILE A 76 -8.82 -0.36 -10.55
N ARG A 77 -8.66 0.91 -10.17
CA ARG A 77 -9.70 1.95 -10.29
C ARG A 77 -9.07 3.28 -10.68
N GLU A 78 -9.70 3.95 -11.64
CA GLU A 78 -9.35 5.29 -12.10
C GLU A 78 -10.28 6.33 -11.45
N THR A 79 -10.15 6.50 -10.13
CA THR A 79 -10.95 7.48 -9.37
C THR A 79 -10.06 8.32 -8.46
N PRO A 80 -10.35 9.61 -8.25
CA PRO A 80 -9.57 10.48 -7.37
C PRO A 80 -9.42 9.93 -5.94
N GLU A 81 -10.47 9.31 -5.40
CA GLU A 81 -10.47 8.71 -4.06
C GLU A 81 -9.47 7.56 -3.98
N TYR A 82 -9.49 6.66 -4.97
CA TYR A 82 -8.56 5.54 -5.04
C TYR A 82 -7.11 6.00 -5.17
N GLN A 83 -6.87 7.03 -6.00
CA GLN A 83 -5.55 7.62 -6.16
C GLN A 83 -5.06 8.23 -4.85
N ARG A 84 -5.93 8.98 -4.14
CA ARG A 84 -5.60 9.54 -2.83
C ARG A 84 -5.19 8.45 -1.83
N PHE A 85 -5.94 7.37 -1.71
CA PHE A 85 -5.57 6.26 -0.82
C PHE A 85 -4.24 5.62 -1.19
N THR A 86 -3.97 5.49 -2.50
CA THR A 86 -2.69 4.95 -2.99
C THR A 86 -1.52 5.89 -2.67
N THR A 87 -1.71 7.19 -2.85
CA THR A 87 -0.70 8.21 -2.51
C THR A 87 -0.41 8.24 -1.02
N GLU A 88 -1.44 8.21 -0.15
CA GLU A 88 -1.23 8.15 1.30
C GLU A 88 -0.50 6.88 1.71
N PHE A 89 -0.90 5.72 1.16
CA PHE A 89 -0.20 4.46 1.39
C PHE A 89 1.29 4.56 1.02
N ALA A 90 1.61 5.07 -0.17
CA ALA A 90 2.99 5.24 -0.64
C ALA A 90 3.79 6.21 0.25
N ARG A 91 3.15 7.30 0.70
CA ARG A 91 3.77 8.27 1.63
C ARG A 91 4.12 7.63 2.98
N HIS A 92 3.25 6.77 3.52
CA HIS A 92 3.53 6.07 4.77
C HIS A 92 4.60 4.98 4.59
N ALA A 93 4.63 4.29 3.45
CA ALA A 93 5.73 3.39 3.12
C ALA A 93 7.08 4.14 3.05
N ASP A 94 7.10 5.35 2.46
CA ASP A 94 8.29 6.21 2.48
C ASP A 94 8.69 6.68 3.88
N ALA A 95 7.72 6.98 4.74
CA ALA A 95 7.99 7.32 6.14
C ALA A 95 8.62 6.14 6.90
N LEU A 96 8.19 4.90 6.62
CA LEU A 96 8.82 3.69 7.17
C LEU A 96 10.26 3.52 6.69
N VAL A 97 10.53 3.74 5.40
CA VAL A 97 11.90 3.72 4.86
C VAL A 97 12.76 4.75 5.60
N LYS A 98 12.30 5.99 5.71
CA LYS A 98 13.04 7.06 6.42
C LYS A 98 13.27 6.73 7.90
N ALA A 99 12.24 6.23 8.59
CA ALA A 99 12.36 5.85 10.00
C ALA A 99 13.38 4.72 10.21
N SER A 100 13.40 3.73 9.31
CA SER A 100 14.38 2.64 9.35
C SER A 100 15.80 3.11 9.05
N GLN A 101 16.00 4.04 8.11
CA GLN A 101 17.30 4.63 7.81
C GLN A 101 17.85 5.48 8.96
N ASN A 102 16.96 6.06 9.75
CA ASN A 102 17.31 6.85 10.93
C ASN A 102 17.33 6.01 12.22
N GLU A 103 17.19 4.68 12.13
CA GLU A 103 17.14 3.77 13.27
C GLU A 103 16.17 4.22 14.37
N ASN A 104 14.98 4.70 13.95
CA ASN A 104 13.98 5.26 14.85
C ASN A 104 12.73 4.38 14.88
N VAL A 105 12.68 3.47 15.86
CA VAL A 105 11.57 2.52 16.01
C VAL A 105 10.23 3.19 16.35
N ASP A 106 10.23 4.30 17.08
CA ASP A 106 9.00 5.04 17.40
C ASP A 106 8.38 5.66 16.15
N ALA A 107 9.22 6.31 15.33
CA ALA A 107 8.80 6.85 14.04
C ALA A 107 8.33 5.73 13.10
N ALA A 108 9.00 4.58 13.10
CA ALA A 108 8.59 3.42 12.31
C ALA A 108 7.23 2.88 12.79
N THR A 109 6.99 2.83 14.10
CA THR A 109 5.73 2.39 14.70
C THR A 109 4.57 3.29 14.30
N VAL A 110 4.75 4.62 14.38
CA VAL A 110 3.72 5.59 13.96
C VAL A 110 3.45 5.46 12.46
N ALA A 111 4.49 5.40 11.63
CA ALA A 111 4.34 5.25 10.19
C ALA A 111 3.65 3.93 9.81
N TYR A 112 3.95 2.84 10.51
CA TYR A 112 3.30 1.54 10.34
C TYR A 112 1.80 1.63 10.64
N PHE A 113 1.43 2.20 11.79
CA PHE A 113 0.03 2.38 12.14
C PHE A 113 -0.72 3.16 11.05
N GLN A 114 -0.18 4.30 10.63
CA GLN A 114 -0.82 5.12 9.59
C GLN A 114 -0.92 4.40 8.23
N MET A 115 0.09 3.61 7.87
CA MET A 115 0.05 2.74 6.69
C MET A 115 -1.10 1.73 6.79
N THR A 116 -1.31 1.09 7.96
CA THR A 116 -2.41 0.13 8.15
C THR A 116 -3.79 0.80 8.09
N VAL A 117 -3.91 2.04 8.57
CA VAL A 117 -5.14 2.84 8.42
C VAL A 117 -5.44 3.10 6.94
N SER A 118 -4.43 3.37 6.12
CA SER A 118 -4.60 3.53 4.67
C SER A 118 -5.09 2.23 4.00
N CYS A 119 -4.62 1.07 4.47
CA CYS A 119 -5.08 -0.23 3.98
C CYS A 119 -6.58 -0.44 4.21
N THR A 120 -7.05 -0.23 5.44
CA THR A 120 -8.45 -0.44 5.81
C THR A 120 -9.37 0.62 5.20
N SER A 121 -8.89 1.86 5.07
CA SER A 121 -9.64 2.95 4.43
C SER A 121 -9.92 2.67 2.95
N CYS A 122 -8.89 2.28 2.19
CA CYS A 122 -9.04 1.88 0.78
C CYS A 122 -9.98 0.68 0.63
N HIS A 123 -9.85 -0.34 1.50
CA HIS A 123 -10.74 -1.51 1.47
C HIS A 123 -12.17 -1.18 1.92
N GLY A 124 -12.38 -0.15 2.74
CA GLY A 124 -13.70 0.39 3.04
C GLY A 124 -14.35 0.96 1.78
N TYR A 125 -13.63 1.84 1.09
CA TYR A 125 -14.05 2.42 -0.19
C TYR A 125 -14.39 1.34 -1.23
N LEU A 126 -13.50 0.38 -1.45
CA LEU A 126 -13.70 -0.68 -2.45
C LEU A 126 -14.88 -1.61 -2.14
N ARG A 127 -15.24 -1.79 -0.86
CA ARG A 127 -16.42 -2.56 -0.46
C ARG A 127 -17.73 -1.78 -0.63
N GLY A 128 -17.68 -0.51 -1.02
CA GLY A 128 -18.86 0.35 -1.03
C GLY A 128 -19.36 0.67 0.39
N VAL A 129 -18.53 0.44 1.43
CA VAL A 129 -18.78 1.04 2.73
C VAL A 129 -18.58 2.53 2.49
N LYS A 130 -19.67 3.31 2.50
CA LYS A 130 -19.58 4.77 2.54
C LYS A 130 -18.64 5.09 3.70
N GLY A 131 -17.41 5.47 3.36
CA GLY A 131 -16.33 5.67 4.33
C GLY A 131 -16.77 6.68 5.39
N ALA A 132 -16.10 6.61 6.53
CA ALA A 132 -16.28 7.44 7.71
C ALA A 132 -16.01 8.94 7.46
N SER A 133 -16.84 9.55 6.62
CA SER A 133 -17.18 10.98 6.61
C SER A 133 -18.67 11.18 6.85
N LEU A 134 -19.40 10.13 7.28
CA LEU A 134 -20.67 10.35 7.96
C LEU A 134 -20.33 10.90 9.35
N PRO A 135 -20.89 12.06 9.76
CA PRO A 135 -20.87 12.40 11.18
C PRO A 135 -21.38 11.18 11.93
N LEU A 136 -20.65 10.74 12.96
CA LEU A 136 -21.11 9.68 13.85
C LEU A 136 -22.53 10.03 14.23
N LYS A 137 -23.51 9.29 13.72
CA LYS A 137 -24.88 9.42 14.20
C LYS A 137 -24.77 8.96 15.65
N PRO A 138 -24.98 9.85 16.64
CA PRO A 138 -24.75 9.48 18.02
C PRO A 138 -25.58 8.22 18.28
N THR A 139 -24.96 7.25 18.94
CA THR A 139 -25.67 6.06 19.37
C THR A 139 -26.89 6.49 20.19
N LYS A 140 -27.94 5.66 20.28
CA LYS A 140 -29.13 6.03 21.08
C LYS A 140 -28.75 6.43 22.53
N VAL A 141 -27.65 5.86 23.04
CA VAL A 141 -27.05 6.19 24.32
C VAL A 141 -26.41 7.58 24.29
N GLU A 142 -25.55 7.90 23.32
CA GLU A 142 -24.94 9.25 23.20
C GLU A 142 -25.97 10.34 22.89
N ALA A 143 -26.98 10.05 22.08
CA ALA A 143 -28.07 10.99 21.79
C ALA A 143 -28.84 11.34 23.06
N GLN A 144 -29.11 10.35 23.91
CA GLN A 144 -29.73 10.57 25.21
C GLN A 144 -28.81 11.38 26.13
N THR A 145 -27.53 11.04 26.23
CA THR A 145 -26.57 11.79 27.06
C THR A 145 -26.41 13.25 26.61
N LEU A 146 -26.51 13.54 25.31
CA LEU A 146 -26.47 14.90 24.77
C LEU A 146 -27.75 15.68 25.08
N LEU A 147 -28.92 15.06 24.93
CA LEU A 147 -30.22 15.61 25.35
C LEU A 147 -30.27 15.87 26.86
N ASP A 148 -29.73 14.96 27.66
CA ASP A 148 -29.67 15.09 29.13
C ASP A 148 -28.70 16.22 29.54
N ARG A 149 -27.64 16.46 28.76
CA ARG A 149 -26.68 17.56 29.02
C ARG A 149 -27.24 18.94 28.66
N GLU A 150 -28.07 19.04 27.63
CA GLU A 150 -28.77 20.28 27.25
C GLU A 150 -29.92 20.64 28.20
N THR A 151 -30.46 19.65 28.93
CA THR A 151 -31.56 19.85 29.88
C THR A 151 -31.10 20.04 31.33
N LEU A 152 -29.79 19.94 31.60
CA LEU A 152 -29.24 20.29 32.91
C LEU A 152 -29.41 21.80 33.15
N PRO A 153 -30.11 22.22 34.23
CA PRO A 153 -30.19 23.63 34.56
C PRO A 153 -28.78 24.16 34.76
N ALA A 154 -28.44 25.24 34.03
CA ALA A 154 -27.16 25.93 34.16
C ALA A 154 -26.88 26.13 35.65
N ALA A 155 -25.86 25.43 36.16
CA ALA A 155 -25.41 25.60 37.52
C ALA A 155 -25.12 27.09 37.70
N ARG A 156 -25.94 27.75 38.51
CA ARG A 156 -25.77 29.15 38.87
C ARG A 156 -24.42 29.25 39.56
N ASN A 157 -23.46 29.84 38.87
CA ASN A 157 -22.23 30.33 39.49
C ASN A 157 -22.64 31.50 40.38
N THR A 158 -22.88 31.23 41.67
CA THR A 158 -22.90 32.26 42.71
C THR A 158 -21.47 32.55 43.16
N PRO A 159 -21.17 33.81 43.55
CA PRO A 159 -19.81 34.35 43.66
C PRO A 159 -18.93 33.68 44.72
#